data_AF-A0A6G0UBX7-F1
#
_entry.id   AF-A0A6G0UBX7-F1
#
_cell.length_a   1.000
_cell.length_b   1.000
_cell.length_c   1.000
_cell.angle_alpha   90.00
_cell.angle_beta   90.00
_cell.angle_gamma   90.00
#
_symmetry.space_group_name_H-M   'P 1'
#
loop_
_entity.id
_entity.type
_entity.pdbx_description
1 polymer ?
#
loop_
_entity_poly.entity_id
_entity_poly.type
_entity_poly.pdbx_seq_one_letter_code
_entity_poly.pdbx_strand_id
1 'polypeptide(L)'
;MKVLILILTFLITNNVEGYKLAILVPDMSGSQLMFNQRVAETLADAGHNVTLIRLQMMDYGEVKAKTRKDIHEIFANGILKDFDYEELNKMNGKNIFEDKSIWAFLSKENREMLANASMLFAKGCE
;
A
#
# COMPACT_ATOMS: atom_id res chain seq x y z
N MET A 1 -21.81 45.34 11.72
CA MET A 1 -21.68 44.39 10.59
C MET A 1 -20.28 43.79 10.47
N LYS A 2 -19.20 44.59 10.41
CA LYS A 2 -17.81 44.08 10.31
C LYS A 2 -17.37 43.15 11.46
N VAL A 3 -17.76 43.48 12.70
CA VAL A 3 -17.46 42.66 13.89
C VAL A 3 -18.18 41.31 13.87
N LEU A 4 -19.43 41.29 13.39
CA LEU A 4 -20.22 40.07 13.27
C LEU A 4 -19.61 39.12 12.22
N ILE A 5 -19.11 39.65 11.11
CA ILE A 5 -18.41 38.89 10.07
C ILE A 5 -17.13 38.27 10.66
N LEU A 6 -16.34 39.03 11.43
CA LEU A 6 -15.11 38.54 12.07
C LEU A 6 -15.37 37.39 13.06
N ILE A 7 -16.43 37.49 13.87
CA ILE A 7 -16.84 36.44 14.80
C ILE A 7 -17.29 35.19 14.03
N LEU A 8 -18.04 35.36 12.95
CA LEU A 8 -18.49 34.23 12.12
C LEU A 8 -17.30 33.50 11.48
N THR A 9 -16.34 34.24 10.91
CA THR A 9 -15.14 33.65 10.29
C THR A 9 -14.32 32.89 11.33
N PHE A 10 -14.15 33.44 12.53
CA PHE A 10 -13.41 32.78 13.62
C PHE A 10 -14.08 31.46 14.07
N LEU A 11 -15.41 31.43 14.15
CA LEU A 11 -16.14 30.22 14.53
C LEU A 11 -16.03 29.12 13.47
N ILE A 12 -16.02 29.48 12.19
CA ILE A 12 -15.92 28.52 11.08
C ILE A 12 -14.49 27.94 10.99
N THR A 13 -13.45 28.75 11.22
CA THR A 13 -12.05 28.30 11.14
C THR A 13 -11.64 27.38 12.30
N ASN A 14 -12.28 27.46 13.46
CA ASN A 14 -11.97 26.60 14.62
C ASN A 14 -12.55 25.18 14.51
N ASN A 15 -13.44 24.90 13.54
CA ASN A 15 -14.06 23.59 13.38
C ASN A 15 -13.40 22.72 12.29
N VAL A 16 -12.26 23.15 11.74
CA VAL A 16 -11.48 22.35 10.79
C VAL A 16 -10.51 21.49 11.59
N GLU A 17 -11.02 20.40 12.17
CA GLU A 17 -10.18 19.39 12.82
C GLU A 17 -9.71 18.37 11.77
N GLY A 18 -8.40 18.15 11.71
CA GLY A 18 -7.81 17.14 10.83
C GLY A 18 -8.15 15.72 11.29
N TYR A 19 -8.72 14.91 10.39
CA TYR A 19 -8.90 13.47 10.64
C TYR A 19 -7.58 12.76 10.96
N LYS A 20 -7.68 11.72 11.80
CA LYS A 20 -6.61 10.73 12.02
C LYS A 20 -6.75 9.63 10.98
N LEU A 21 -5.77 9.53 10.09
CA LEU A 21 -5.81 8.62 8.93
C LEU A 21 -4.72 7.57 9.06
N ALA A 22 -5.08 6.32 8.84
CA ALA A 22 -4.14 5.20 8.75
C ALA A 22 -4.11 4.69 7.31
N ILE A 23 -2.93 4.73 6.69
CA ILE A 23 -2.71 4.26 5.32
C ILE A 23 -1.94 2.95 5.39
N LEU A 24 -2.57 1.86 4.95
CA LEU A 24 -1.95 0.55 4.87
C LEU A 24 -1.19 0.45 3.55
N VAL A 25 0.13 0.24 3.64
CA VAL A 25 1.02 0.18 2.48
C VAL A 25 1.73 -1.16 2.45
N PRO A 26 1.57 -1.96 1.38
CA PRO A 26 2.35 -3.17 1.23
C PRO A 26 3.81 -2.80 0.92
N ASP A 27 4.73 -3.27 1.76
CA ASP A 27 6.17 -2.97 1.66
C ASP A 27 6.88 -3.88 0.66
N MET A 28 6.35 -3.95 -0.56
CA MET A 28 6.80 -4.89 -1.60
C MET A 28 7.74 -4.24 -2.62
N SER A 29 7.63 -2.92 -2.83
CA SER A 29 8.44 -2.21 -3.81
C SER A 29 8.54 -0.71 -3.53
N GLY A 30 9.64 -0.11 -4.02
CA GLY A 30 9.86 1.34 -3.93
C GLY A 30 8.77 2.18 -4.59
N SER A 31 8.26 1.78 -5.76
CA SER A 31 7.23 2.54 -6.46
C SER A 31 5.89 2.58 -5.70
N GLN A 32 5.49 1.46 -5.11
CA GLN A 32 4.27 1.38 -4.28
C GLN A 32 4.40 2.22 -3.01
N LEU A 33 5.56 2.15 -2.35
CA LEU A 33 5.83 2.94 -1.15
C LEU A 33 5.86 4.44 -1.46
N MET A 34 6.59 4.85 -2.50
CA MET A 34 6.69 6.26 -2.92
C MET A 34 5.35 6.85 -3.34
N PHE A 35 4.47 6.07 -3.98
CA PHE A 35 3.13 6.51 -4.32
C PHE A 35 2.31 6.81 -3.06
N ASN A 36 2.28 5.87 -2.11
CA ASN A 36 1.52 6.05 -0.87
C ASN A 36 2.11 7.16 0.03
N GLN A 37 3.43 7.36 0.01
CA GLN A 37 4.07 8.49 0.68
C GLN A 37 3.56 9.83 0.14
N ARG A 38 3.44 10.01 -1.18
CA ARG A 38 2.91 11.25 -1.76
C ARG A 38 1.45 11.49 -1.39
N VAL A 39 0.66 10.42 -1.31
CA VAL A 39 -0.73 10.50 -0.82
C VAL A 39 -0.75 10.95 0.64
N ALA A 40 0.10 10.36 1.48
CA ALA A 40 0.24 10.73 2.88
C ALA A 40 0.69 12.19 3.08
N GLU A 41 1.68 12.64 2.29
CA GLU A 41 2.16 14.03 2.29
C GLU A 41 1.04 15.00 1.92
N THR A 42 0.27 14.69 0.88
CA THR A 42 -0.87 15.53 0.45
C THR A 42 -1.94 15.63 1.54
N LEU A 43 -2.24 14.53 2.23
CA LEU A 43 -3.22 14.49 3.32
C LEU A 43 -2.71 15.25 4.55
N ALA A 44 -1.43 15.11 4.89
CA ALA A 44 -0.82 15.84 5.98
C ALA A 44 -0.74 17.35 5.68
N ASP A 45 -0.50 17.75 4.43
CA ASP A 45 -0.55 19.16 3.99
C ASP A 45 -1.96 19.76 4.09
N ALA A 46 -3.00 18.94 3.96
CA ALA A 46 -4.38 19.33 4.21
C ALA A 46 -4.72 19.44 5.72
N GLY A 47 -3.76 19.18 6.60
CA GLY A 47 -3.91 19.29 8.06
C GLY A 47 -4.36 18.00 8.74
N HIS A 48 -4.40 16.86 8.05
CA HIS A 48 -4.71 15.57 8.66
C HIS A 48 -3.52 15.00 9.45
N ASN A 49 -3.81 14.21 10.49
CA ASN A 49 -2.80 13.44 11.20
C ASN A 49 -2.69 12.06 10.53
N VAL A 50 -1.59 11.82 9.81
CA VAL A 50 -1.43 10.64 8.96
C VAL A 50 -0.42 9.67 9.55
N THR A 51 -0.82 8.41 9.64
CA THR A 51 0.05 7.28 9.98
C THR A 51 0.18 6.36 8.77
N LEU A 52 1.40 6.17 8.30
CA LEU A 52 1.76 5.22 7.27
C LEU A 52 2.12 3.88 7.94
N ILE A 53 1.30 2.86 7.73
CA ILE A 53 1.50 1.52 8.28
C ILE A 53 2.05 0.64 7.16
N ARG A 54 3.33 0.31 7.26
CA ARG A 54 4.04 -0.52 6.30
C ARG A 54 3.88 -1.98 6.68
N LEU A 55 3.24 -2.73 5.79
CA LEU A 55 2.97 -4.14 5.94
C LEU A 55 4.07 -4.93 5.23
N GLN A 56 4.92 -5.62 5.99
CA GLN A 56 5.86 -6.57 5.42
C GLN A 56 5.09 -7.82 4.99
N MET A 57 4.74 -7.93 3.71
CA MET A 57 3.93 -9.05 3.20
C MET A 57 4.78 -10.25 2.75
N MET A 58 6.05 -10.01 2.46
CA MET A 58 7.01 -11.02 1.98
C MET A 58 8.31 -10.85 2.76
N ASP A 59 9.13 -11.89 2.82
CA ASP A 59 10.51 -11.80 3.33
C ASP A 59 11.44 -11.16 2.28
N TYR A 60 11.02 -9.99 1.80
CA TYR A 60 11.85 -9.09 1.01
C TYR A 60 12.33 -8.02 1.98
N GLY A 61 13.63 -7.73 1.98
CA GLY A 61 14.20 -6.74 2.90
C GLY A 61 13.49 -5.38 2.80
N GLU A 62 13.52 -4.62 3.89
CA GLU A 62 12.82 -3.32 3.98
C GLU A 62 13.18 -2.38 2.82
N VAL A 63 12.15 -1.82 2.19
CA VAL A 63 12.33 -0.81 1.15
C VAL A 63 12.79 0.49 1.80
N LYS A 64 14.02 0.93 1.52
CA LYS A 64 14.54 2.18 2.10
C LYS A 64 13.96 3.38 1.36
N ALA A 65 12.89 3.97 1.89
CA ALA A 65 12.37 5.26 1.46
C ALA A 65 12.40 6.27 2.62
N LYS A 66 12.62 7.53 2.31
CA LYS A 66 12.58 8.61 3.30
C LYS A 66 11.17 9.15 3.40
N THR A 67 10.53 9.00 4.55
CA THR A 67 9.24 9.60 4.87
C THR A 67 9.44 10.98 5.50
N ARG A 68 8.49 11.89 5.28
CA ARG A 68 8.43 13.21 5.93
C ARG A 68 8.24 13.05 7.45
N LYS A 69 8.83 13.94 8.25
CA LYS A 69 8.93 13.79 9.72
C LYS A 69 7.61 13.93 10.48
N ASP A 70 6.64 14.62 9.89
CA ASP A 70 5.30 14.87 10.42
C ASP A 70 4.32 13.71 10.14
N ILE A 71 4.71 12.76 9.29
CA ILE A 71 3.94 11.54 9.03
C ILE A 71 4.49 10.45 9.96
N HIS A 72 3.61 9.83 10.74
CA HIS A 72 3.99 8.72 11.61
C HIS A 72 4.19 7.45 10.79
N GLU A 73 5.29 6.74 10.98
CA GLU A 73 5.56 5.49 10.26
C GLU A 73 5.61 4.33 11.24
N ILE A 74 4.86 3.27 10.94
CA ILE A 74 4.83 2.04 11.74
C ILE A 74 5.11 0.87 10.80
N PHE A 75 6.02 -0.01 11.20
CA PHE A 75 6.26 -1.28 10.53
C PHE A 75 5.47 -2.37 11.23
N ALA A 76 4.69 -3.11 10.45
CA ALA A 76 3.92 -4.25 10.91
C ALA A 76 4.32 -5.48 10.09
N ASN A 77 4.70 -6.55 10.81
CA ASN A 77 5.00 -7.83 10.20
C ASN A 77 3.69 -8.50 9.78
N GLY A 78 3.49 -8.65 8.47
CA GLY A 78 2.36 -9.35 7.85
C GLY A 78 2.80 -10.56 7.05
N ILE A 79 3.98 -11.12 7.32
CA ILE A 79 4.53 -12.26 6.57
C ILE A 79 3.56 -13.42 6.72
N LEU A 80 3.02 -13.85 5.58
CA LEU A 80 2.25 -15.07 5.50
C LEU A 80 3.20 -16.25 5.71
N LYS A 81 3.03 -16.98 6.82
CA LYS A 81 3.90 -18.10 7.21
C LYS A 81 4.05 -19.19 6.14
N ASP A 82 3.08 -19.30 5.24
CA ASP A 82 3.01 -20.32 4.20
C ASP A 82 3.51 -19.83 2.83
N PHE A 83 4.11 -18.64 2.75
CA PHE A 83 4.55 -18.02 1.50
C PHE A 83 6.08 -17.98 1.41
N ASP A 84 6.67 -18.92 0.66
CA ASP A 84 8.09 -18.88 0.31
C ASP A 84 8.33 -17.90 -0.86
N TYR A 85 8.91 -16.76 -0.53
CA TYR A 85 9.24 -15.73 -1.53
C TYR A 85 10.27 -16.22 -2.55
N GLU A 86 11.26 -17.00 -2.15
CA GLU A 86 12.34 -17.44 -3.04
C GLU A 86 11.80 -18.40 -4.11
N GLU A 87 10.92 -19.31 -3.71
CA GLU A 87 10.22 -20.21 -4.62
C GLU A 87 9.35 -19.43 -5.60
N LEU A 88 8.54 -18.49 -5.09
CA LEU A 88 7.65 -17.68 -5.92
C LEU A 88 8.41 -16.81 -6.91
N ASN A 89 9.56 -16.26 -6.50
CA ASN A 89 10.40 -15.45 -7.37
C ASN A 89 11.08 -16.30 -8.47
N LYS A 90 11.47 -17.55 -8.17
CA LYS A 90 11.95 -18.50 -9.18
C LYS A 90 10.86 -18.87 -10.19
N MET A 91 9.63 -19.12 -9.72
CA MET A 91 8.49 -19.40 -10.60
C MET A 91 8.14 -18.20 -11.49
N ASN A 92 8.05 -17.00 -10.89
CA ASN A 92 7.79 -15.77 -11.62
C ASN A 92 8.89 -15.47 -12.64
N GLY A 93 10.17 -15.66 -12.28
CA GLY A 93 11.28 -15.46 -13.20
C GLY A 93 11.17 -16.33 -14.45
N LYS A 94 10.90 -17.63 -14.27
CA LYS A 94 10.67 -18.55 -15.40
C LYS A 94 9.43 -18.19 -16.21
N ASN A 95 8.34 -17.78 -15.56
CA ASN A 95 7.09 -17.48 -16.26
C ASN A 95 7.10 -16.14 -16.99
N ILE A 96 7.85 -15.15 -16.51
CA ILE A 96 7.88 -13.79 -17.06
C ILE A 96 8.96 -13.64 -18.14
N PHE A 97 10.15 -14.22 -17.94
CA PHE A 97 11.31 -13.97 -18.80
C PHE A 97 11.58 -15.07 -19.84
N GLU A 98 10.94 -16.23 -19.74
CA GLU A 98 11.03 -17.25 -20.80
C GLU A 98 10.01 -16.94 -21.91
N ASP A 99 10.45 -17.09 -23.16
CA ASP A 99 9.56 -17.05 -24.33
C ASP A 99 8.61 -18.25 -24.30
N LYS A 100 7.43 -18.05 -23.72
CA LYS A 100 6.36 -19.04 -23.70
C LYS A 100 5.41 -18.80 -24.86
N SER A 101 5.16 -19.85 -25.64
CA SER A 101 4.11 -19.81 -26.65
C SER A 101 2.74 -19.63 -25.99
N ILE A 102 1.76 -19.11 -26.73
CA ILE A 102 0.39 -18.96 -26.23
C ILE A 102 -0.22 -20.29 -25.76
N TRP A 103 0.23 -21.41 -26.33
CA TRP A 103 -0.18 -22.75 -25.91
C TRP A 103 0.40 -23.15 -24.56
N ALA A 104 1.65 -22.75 -24.28
CA ALA A 104 2.26 -22.94 -22.97
C ALA A 104 1.57 -22.06 -21.92
N PHE A 105 1.18 -20.82 -22.26
CA PHE A 105 0.38 -19.98 -21.37
C PHE A 105 -1.01 -20.57 -21.09
N LEU A 106 -1.64 -21.19 -22.08
CA LEU A 106 -2.92 -21.88 -21.94
C LEU A 106 -2.81 -23.28 -21.34
N SER A 107 -1.65 -23.69 -20.85
CA SER A 107 -1.49 -24.98 -20.17
C SER A 107 -2.38 -25.07 -18.93
N LYS A 108 -2.71 -26.29 -18.53
CA LYS A 108 -3.52 -26.55 -17.32
C LYS A 108 -2.87 -25.91 -16.08
N GLU A 109 -1.56 -26.06 -15.93
CA GLU A 109 -0.77 -25.53 -14.82
C GLU A 109 -0.88 -24.00 -14.70
N ASN A 110 -0.75 -23.28 -15.81
CA ASN A 110 -0.86 -21.81 -15.80
C ASN A 110 -2.29 -21.33 -15.52
N ARG A 111 -3.32 -22.07 -15.97
CA ARG A 111 -4.72 -21.77 -15.63
C ARG A 111 -5.00 -22.02 -14.15
N GLU A 112 -4.45 -23.09 -13.58
CA GLU A 112 -4.57 -23.39 -12.14
C GLU A 112 -3.86 -22.33 -11.30
N MET A 113 -2.68 -21.87 -11.72
CA MET A 113 -1.98 -20.75 -11.07
C MET A 113 -2.84 -19.47 -11.06
N LEU A 114 -3.42 -19.09 -12.20
CA LEU A 114 -4.29 -17.92 -12.30
C LEU A 114 -5.57 -18.07 -11.46
N ALA A 115 -6.18 -19.25 -11.45
CA ALA A 115 -7.35 -19.54 -10.64
C ALA A 115 -7.03 -19.43 -9.14
N ASN A 116 -5.91 -20.00 -8.69
CA ASN A 116 -5.45 -19.93 -7.31
C ASN A 116 -5.14 -18.48 -6.89
N ALA A 117 -4.48 -17.70 -7.76
CA ALA A 117 -4.24 -16.28 -7.51
C ALA A 117 -5.57 -15.52 -7.35
N SER A 118 -6.53 -15.74 -8.26
CA SER A 118 -7.86 -15.10 -8.17
C SER A 118 -8.63 -15.47 -6.89
N MET A 119 -8.49 -16.71 -6.43
CA MET A 119 -9.11 -17.19 -5.21
C MET A 119 -8.45 -16.59 -3.95
N LEU A 120 -7.12 -16.43 -3.95
CA LEU A 120 -6.39 -15.74 -2.89
C LEU A 120 -6.83 -14.28 -2.77
N PHE A 121 -6.99 -13.58 -3.91
CA PHE A 121 -7.52 -12.21 -3.91
C PHE A 121 -8.93 -12.15 -3.32
N ALA A 122 -9.83 -13.06 -3.72
CA ALA A 122 -11.19 -13.09 -3.21
C ALA A 122 -11.24 -13.34 -1.69
N LYS A 123 -10.46 -14.31 -1.20
CA LYS A 123 -10.38 -14.62 0.24
C LYS A 123 -9.73 -13.51 1.07
N GLY A 124 -8.84 -12.72 0.49
CA GLY A 124 -8.22 -11.58 1.18
C GLY A 124 -9.17 -10.40 1.40
N CYS A 125 -10.35 -10.39 0.75
CA CYS A 125 -11.36 -9.35 0.89
C CYS A 125 -12.49 -9.71 1.88
N GLU A 126 -12.48 -10.91 2.44
CA GLU A 126 -13.40 -11.39 3.50
C GLU A 126 -12.76 -11.25 4.89
#